data_AF-A0A970REX8-F1
#
_entry.id   AF-A0A970REX8-F1
#
_cell.length_a   1.000
_cell.length_b   1.000
_cell.length_c   1.000
_cell.angle_alpha   90.00
_cell.angle_beta   90.00
_cell.angle_gamma   90.00
#
_symmetry.space_group_name_H-M   'P 1'
#
loop_
_entity.id
_entity.type
_entity.pdbx_description
1 polymer ?
#
loop_
_entity_poly.entity_id
_entity_poly.type
_entity_poly.pdbx_seq_one_letter_code
_entity_poly.pdbx_strand_id
1 'polypeptide(L)'
;MGSAALVTIRGGSPDEVCHAVALTFKSVLGLVCDPVGGLVESPCIKRNGLLVSLGTLAADFALAGMKSLIPADEVIDAMGQVGRALPETLRETGLGGLAASPTGRELARKLLD
;
A
#
# COMPACT_ATOMS: atom_id res chain seq x y z
N MET A 1 2.72 7.51 6.27
CA MET A 1 2.40 7.84 7.67
C MET A 1 3.23 7.04 8.66
N GLY A 2 3.15 5.70 8.69
CA GLY A 2 3.91 4.89 9.66
C GLY A 2 5.43 5.02 9.57
N SER A 3 6.00 4.90 8.37
CA SER A 3 7.46 5.03 8.15
C SER A 3 8.00 6.41 8.53
N ALA A 4 7.31 7.49 8.14
CA ALA A 4 7.64 8.86 8.55
C ALA A 4 7.71 9.00 10.07
N ALA A 5 6.67 8.53 10.78
CA ALA A 5 6.63 8.58 12.23
C ALA A 5 7.79 7.79 12.86
N LEU A 6 8.10 6.60 12.33
CA LEU A 6 9.22 5.78 12.78
C LEU A 6 10.57 6.48 12.62
N VAL A 7 10.80 7.18 11.51
CA VAL A 7 12.01 8.00 11.31
C VAL A 7 12.07 9.11 12.35
N THR A 8 10.98 9.88 12.52
CA THR A 8 10.93 11.02 13.45
C THR A 8 11.20 10.58 14.89
N ILE A 9 10.53 9.53 15.40
CA ILE A 9 10.73 9.09 16.79
C ILE A 9 12.13 8.51 17.04
N ARG A 10 12.82 8.09 15.99
CA ARG A 10 14.21 7.61 16.05
C ARG A 10 15.25 8.71 15.83
N GLY A 11 14.82 9.98 15.80
CA GLY A 11 15.71 11.14 15.70
C GLY A 11 16.19 11.44 14.28
N GLY A 12 15.54 10.87 13.26
CA GLY A 12 15.84 11.18 11.87
C GLY A 12 15.43 12.60 11.48
N SER A 13 16.14 13.15 10.52
CA SER A 13 15.92 14.48 9.93
C SER A 13 14.64 14.54 9.06
N PRO A 14 14.12 15.75 8.79
CA PRO A 14 13.01 15.93 7.85
C PRO A 14 13.29 15.37 6.44
N ASP A 15 14.54 15.41 5.99
CA ASP A 15 14.93 14.85 4.68
C ASP A 15 14.83 13.31 4.67
N GLU A 16 15.28 12.65 5.73
CA GLU A 16 15.13 11.19 5.89
C GLU A 16 13.66 10.78 6.00
N VAL A 17 12.81 11.61 6.62
CA VAL A 17 11.35 11.38 6.64
C VAL A 17 10.80 11.36 5.22
N CYS A 18 11.18 12.32 4.37
CA CYS A 18 10.76 12.36 2.97
C CYS A 18 11.25 11.13 2.20
N HIS A 19 12.48 10.69 2.43
CA HIS A 19 13.00 9.46 1.82
C HIS A 19 12.23 8.22 2.25
N ALA A 20 11.92 8.06 3.54
CA ALA A 20 11.14 6.93 4.04
C ALA A 20 9.73 6.89 3.45
N VAL A 21 9.07 8.06 3.33
CA VAL A 21 7.76 8.18 2.68
C VAL A 21 7.85 7.74 1.22
N ALA A 22 8.81 8.27 0.47
CA ALA A 22 8.99 7.96 -0.94
C ALA A 22 9.26 6.46 -1.18
N LEU A 23 10.14 5.84 -0.38
CA LEU A 23 10.44 4.40 -0.46
C LEU A 23 9.20 3.55 -0.14
N THR A 24 8.44 3.94 0.88
CA THR A 24 7.20 3.24 1.26
C THR A 24 6.18 3.28 0.13
N PHE A 25 5.90 4.47 -0.42
CA PHE A 25 4.88 4.64 -1.45
C PHE A 25 5.27 3.98 -2.76
N LYS A 26 6.54 4.07 -3.19
CA LYS A 26 7.04 3.34 -4.36
C LYS A 26 6.77 1.85 -4.30
N SER A 27 6.86 1.27 -3.10
CA SER A 27 6.71 -0.17 -2.88
C SER A 27 5.26 -0.65 -2.96
N VAL A 28 4.29 0.27 -3.02
CA VAL A 28 2.84 -0.04 -3.07
C VAL A 28 2.11 0.71 -4.19
N LEU A 29 2.85 1.28 -5.14
CA LEU A 29 2.27 1.92 -6.33
C LEU A 29 1.37 0.93 -7.08
N GLY A 30 0.13 1.34 -7.34
CA GLY A 30 -0.83 0.50 -8.07
C GLY A 30 -1.39 -0.67 -7.27
N LEU A 31 -1.25 -0.70 -5.95
CA LEU A 31 -1.87 -1.70 -5.11
C LEU A 31 -3.41 -1.66 -5.27
N VAL A 32 -3.94 -2.67 -5.94
CA VAL A 32 -5.38 -2.84 -6.22
C VAL A 32 -6.18 -3.06 -4.95
N CYS A 33 -7.34 -2.42 -4.81
CA CYS A 33 -8.34 -2.78 -3.78
C CYS A 33 -9.38 -3.69 -4.42
N ASP A 34 -9.45 -4.95 -3.99
CA ASP A 34 -10.44 -5.89 -4.50
C ASP A 34 -10.70 -7.02 -3.48
N PRO A 35 -11.43 -6.68 -2.38
CA PRO A 35 -11.62 -7.58 -1.26
C PRO A 35 -12.60 -8.73 -1.56
N VAL A 36 -12.31 -9.91 -1.03
CA VAL A 36 -13.20 -11.08 -1.16
C VAL A 36 -14.54 -10.79 -0.50
N GLY A 37 -15.62 -10.95 -1.26
CA GLY A 37 -16.99 -10.72 -0.79
C GLY A 37 -17.30 -9.26 -0.42
N GLY A 38 -16.47 -8.29 -0.81
CA GLY A 38 -16.63 -6.89 -0.39
C GLY A 38 -16.26 -6.63 1.07
N LEU A 39 -15.63 -7.61 1.75
CA LEU A 39 -15.36 -7.54 3.18
C LEU A 39 -13.95 -6.99 3.48
N VAL A 40 -13.82 -6.26 4.59
CA VAL A 40 -12.53 -5.73 5.06
C VAL A 40 -11.71 -6.79 5.80
N GLU A 41 -11.58 -7.99 5.22
CA GLU A 41 -10.91 -9.13 5.85
C GLU A 41 -9.76 -9.68 5.00
N SER A 42 -10.08 -10.16 3.79
CA SER A 42 -9.11 -10.74 2.86
C SER A 42 -9.09 -9.93 1.56
N PRO A 43 -7.96 -9.27 1.21
CA PRO A 43 -6.63 -9.38 1.81
C PRO A 43 -6.33 -8.33 2.90
N CYS A 44 -7.30 -7.50 3.29
CA CYS A 44 -7.11 -6.27 4.06
C CYS A 44 -6.32 -6.45 5.37
N ILE A 45 -6.62 -7.48 6.17
CA ILE A 45 -5.92 -7.72 7.45
C ILE A 45 -4.45 -8.07 7.21
N LYS A 46 -4.19 -8.94 6.22
CA LYS A 46 -2.83 -9.40 5.89
C LYS A 46 -2.01 -8.25 5.31
N ARG A 47 -2.64 -7.40 4.49
CA ARG A 47 -2.02 -6.18 3.98
C ARG A 47 -1.60 -5.24 5.10
N ASN A 48 -2.41 -5.04 6.14
CA ASN A 48 -2.00 -4.21 7.28
C ASN A 48 -0.69 -4.72 7.91
N GLY A 49 -0.60 -6.03 8.19
CA GLY A 49 0.63 -6.62 8.74
C GLY A 49 1.85 -6.43 7.82
N LEU A 50 1.69 -6.74 6.52
CA LEU A 50 2.77 -6.60 5.53
C LEU A 50 3.22 -5.13 5.37
N LEU A 51 2.28 -4.18 5.38
CA LEU A 51 2.57 -2.76 5.24
C LEU A 51 3.27 -2.18 6.48
N VAL A 52 3.04 -2.74 7.67
CA VAL A 52 3.83 -2.40 8.87
C VAL A 52 5.28 -2.79 8.66
N SER A 53 5.55 -4.03 8.24
CA SER A 53 6.93 -4.49 7.97
C SER A 53 7.62 -3.64 6.90
N LEU A 54 6.91 -3.34 5.81
CA LEU A 54 7.41 -2.48 4.75
C LEU A 54 7.74 -1.07 5.24
N GLY A 55 6.85 -0.48 6.05
CA GLY A 55 7.06 0.87 6.62
C GLY A 55 8.26 0.91 7.57
N THR A 56 8.46 -0.13 8.37
CA THR A 56 9.64 -0.26 9.23
C THR A 56 10.92 -0.38 8.41
N LEU A 57 10.93 -1.22 7.37
CA LEU A 57 12.08 -1.36 6.48
C LEU A 57 12.42 -0.04 5.76
N ALA A 58 11.41 0.68 5.28
CA ALA A 58 11.62 1.98 4.63
C ALA A 58 12.19 3.03 5.60
N ALA A 59 11.79 3.01 6.87
CA ALA A 59 12.36 3.86 7.90
C ALA A 59 13.83 3.49 8.20
N ASP A 60 14.12 2.19 8.33
CA ASP A 60 15.49 1.69 8.53
C ASP A 60 16.41 2.09 7.38
N PHE A 61 15.94 1.97 6.14
CA PHE A 61 16.70 2.41 4.96
C PHE A 61 16.98 3.91 4.97
N ALA A 62 15.96 4.73 5.25
CA ALA A 62 16.16 6.18 5.30
C ALA A 62 17.16 6.59 6.39
N LEU A 63 17.04 6.04 7.60
CA LEU A 63 17.97 6.29 8.72
C LEU A 63 19.39 5.75 8.46
N ALA A 64 19.52 4.75 7.58
CA ALA A 64 20.81 4.26 7.10
C ALA A 64 21.40 5.15 5.98
N GLY A 65 20.75 6.28 5.66
CA GLY A 65 21.19 7.21 4.62
C GLY A 65 20.80 6.80 3.20
N MET A 66 19.92 5.81 3.03
CA MET A 66 19.41 5.44 1.71
C MET A 66 18.42 6.49 1.22
N LYS A 67 18.79 7.16 0.13
CA LYS A 67 17.99 8.23 -0.46
C LYS A 67 17.05 7.71 -1.53
N SER A 68 15.85 8.27 -1.55
CA SER A 68 14.98 8.10 -2.71
C SER A 68 15.48 8.98 -3.85
N LEU A 69 15.73 8.38 -5.01
CA LEU A 69 16.12 9.12 -6.23
C LEU A 69 15.02 10.08 -6.72
N ILE A 70 13.76 9.74 -6.47
CA ILE A 70 12.59 10.55 -6.88
C ILE A 70 12.02 11.20 -5.61
N PRO A 71 11.80 12.53 -5.59
CA PRO A 71 11.24 13.23 -4.43
C PRO A 71 9.90 12.65 -3.97
N ALA A 72 9.58 12.83 -2.69
CA ALA A 72 8.33 12.30 -2.12
C ALA A 72 7.09 12.86 -2.82
N ASP A 73 7.09 14.15 -3.16
CA ASP A 73 5.96 14.80 -3.83
C ASP A 73 5.69 14.20 -5.21
N GLU A 74 6.72 13.97 -6.02
CA GLU A 74 6.59 13.31 -7.32
C GLU A 74 6.08 11.87 -7.19
N VAL A 75 6.49 11.15 -6.13
CA VAL A 75 5.97 9.81 -5.85
C VAL A 75 4.49 9.85 -5.47
N ILE A 76 4.06 10.86 -4.73
CA ILE A 76 2.65 11.09 -4.35
C ILE A 76 1.83 11.41 -5.61
N ASP A 77 2.33 12.28 -6.49
CA ASP A 77 1.69 12.59 -7.75
C ASP A 77 1.56 11.35 -8.64
N ALA A 78 2.64 10.56 -8.75
CA ALA A 78 2.63 9.28 -9.47
C ALA A 78 1.61 8.30 -8.88
N MET A 79 1.51 8.19 -7.55
CA MET A 79 0.51 7.36 -6.88
C MET A 79 -0.91 7.78 -7.27
N GLY A 80 -1.19 9.09 -7.28
CA GLY A 80 -2.48 9.62 -7.70
C GLY A 80 -2.80 9.34 -9.18
N GLN A 81 -1.81 9.49 -10.06
CA GLN A 81 -1.96 9.21 -11.49
C GLN A 81 -2.23 7.73 -11.74
N VAL A 82 -1.44 6.83 -11.13
CA VAL A 82 -1.62 5.37 -11.23
C VAL A 82 -2.99 4.97 -10.69
N GLY A 83 -3.40 5.51 -9.53
CA GLY A 83 -4.71 5.22 -8.96
C GLY A 83 -5.88 5.62 -9.86
N ARG A 84 -5.79 6.77 -10.55
CA ARG A 84 -6.80 7.20 -11.53
C ARG A 84 -6.80 6.36 -12.81
N ALA A 85 -5.65 5.81 -13.18
CA ALA A 85 -5.50 4.94 -14.34
C ALA A 85 -5.97 3.49 -14.08
N LEU A 86 -6.21 3.10 -12.83
CA LEU A 86 -6.70 1.76 -12.51
C LEU A 86 -8.09 1.53 -13.15
N PRO A 87 -8.29 0.42 -13.87
CA PRO A 87 -9.59 0.01 -14.36
C PRO A 87 -10.62 -0.06 -13.22
N GLU A 88 -11.88 0.25 -13.52
CA GLU A 88 -12.99 0.12 -12.56
C GLU A 88 -13.09 -1.28 -11.94
N THR A 89 -12.75 -2.32 -12.70
CA THR A 89 -12.75 -3.71 -12.22
C THR A 89 -11.73 -3.99 -11.11
N LEU A 90 -10.80 -3.07 -10.86
CA LEU A 90 -9.74 -3.17 -9.84
C LEU A 90 -9.88 -2.08 -8.75
N ARG A 91 -11.06 -1.45 -8.65
CA ARG A 91 -11.38 -0.39 -7.68
C ARG A 91 -12.53 -0.79 -6.77
N GLU A 92 -12.32 -1.85 -5.99
CA GLU A 92 -13.20 -2.33 -4.93
C GLU A 92 -14.56 -2.88 -5.41
N THR A 93 -14.74 -3.00 -6.73
CA THR A 93 -16.00 -3.44 -7.33
C THR A 93 -16.25 -4.94 -7.23
N GLY A 94 -15.24 -5.75 -6.89
CA GLY A 94 -15.36 -7.20 -6.87
C GLY A 94 -15.42 -7.85 -8.26
N LEU A 95 -15.28 -7.06 -9.33
CA LEU A 95 -15.46 -7.50 -10.71
C LEU A 95 -14.18 -8.07 -11.35
N GLY A 96 -13.02 -7.80 -10.75
CA GLY A 96 -11.70 -8.23 -11.22
C GLY A 96 -10.86 -8.88 -10.14
N GLY A 97 -9.53 -8.74 -10.24
CA GLY A 97 -8.59 -9.01 -9.16
C GLY A 97 -8.77 -10.33 -8.38
N LEU A 98 -8.66 -10.21 -7.05
CA LEU A 98 -8.69 -11.33 -6.10
C LEU A 98 -10.13 -11.78 -5.81
N ALA A 99 -11.08 -10.86 -5.71
CA ALA A 99 -12.47 -11.14 -5.42
C ALA A 99 -13.14 -11.93 -6.56
N ALA A 100 -12.79 -11.65 -7.82
CA ALA A 100 -13.30 -12.38 -8.97
C ALA A 100 -12.57 -13.71 -9.24
N SER A 101 -11.56 -14.07 -8.44
CA SER A 101 -10.94 -15.40 -8.52
C SER A 101 -11.96 -16.51 -8.25
N PRO A 102 -11.74 -17.75 -8.75
CA PRO A 102 -12.69 -18.85 -8.53
C PRO A 102 -13.00 -19.08 -7.05
N THR A 103 -11.97 -19.12 -6.20
CA THR A 103 -12.12 -19.28 -4.75
C THR A 103 -12.74 -18.04 -4.11
N GLY A 104 -12.40 -16.83 -4.55
CA GLY A 104 -13.01 -15.58 -4.06
C GLY A 104 -14.53 -15.56 -4.28
N ARG A 105 -14.98 -15.95 -5.48
CA ARG A 105 -16.40 -16.05 -5.82
C ARG A 105 -17.14 -17.15 -5.06
N GLU A 106 -16.48 -18.28 -4.81
CA GLU A 106 -17.07 -19.34 -3.99
C GLU A 106 -17.25 -18.90 -2.54
N LEU A 107 -16.23 -18.30 -1.94
CA LEU A 107 -16.29 -17.78 -0.57
C LEU A 107 -17.35 -16.69 -0.44
N ALA A 108 -17.42 -15.76 -1.40
CA ALA A 108 -18.44 -14.70 -1.40
C ALA A 108 -19.87 -15.25 -1.40
N ARG A 109 -20.15 -16.31 -2.16
CA ARG A 109 -21.48 -16.97 -2.16
C ARG A 109 -21.82 -17.57 -0.80
N LYS A 110 -20.88 -18.33 -0.21
CA LYS A 110 -21.07 -18.96 1.12
C LYS A 110 -21.30 -17.96 2.26
N LEU A 111 -20.89 -16.70 2.08
CA LEU A 111 -21.07 -15.64 3.08
C LEU A 111 -22.40 -14.89 2.94
N LEU A 112 -23.07 -15.01 1.79
CA LEU A 112 -24.33 -14.33 1.46
C LEU A 112 -25.55 -15.25 1.59
N ASP A 113 -25.33 -16.55 1.71
CA ASP A 113 -26.33 -17.57 2.07
C ASP A 113 -26.51 -17.65 3.60
#